data_AF-A0A9W9CIZ4-F1
#
_entry.id   AF-A0A9W9CIZ4-F1
#
_cell.length_a   1.000
_cell.length_b   1.000
_cell.length_c   1.000
_cell.angle_alpha   90.00
_cell.angle_beta   90.00
_cell.angle_gamma   90.00
#
_symmetry.space_group_name_H-M   'P 1'
#
loop_
_entity.id
_entity.type
_entity.pdbx_description
1 polymer ?
#
loop_
_entity_poly.entity_id
_entity_poly.type
_entity_poly.pdbx_seq_one_letter_code
_entity_poly.pdbx_strand_id
1 'polypeptide(L)'
;MLAQLASAYTQVNVDSPFMQKNIDPIVFPGQYSKSHLHSFYGSDAVTINTTTSAELQKGCTNAENPNDLSVYWAPTVLYTTDSGKTYKPVPVARFSAYYNLGETEAEVAIPQNLKMLAGSATATTQAAMIADAQATWFCEGSDSSALDANGFPSSTCSTHLQQLLYFPQCVNVDTLETAYKVNKACPAGMKSMPQLRFSIRYDLRKALPNGWSGTAPVKLACGPAWCSHGDFINGWTTEAAENMIATTKEKQHFSAVNGALGAYNAGPTCTSADADPNHGTSDYAASVAAMSKRSVSAWGWETRSRFVKL
;
A
#
# COMPACT_ATOMS: atom_id res chain seq x y z
N MET A 1 23.40 -7.27 18.70
CA MET A 1 22.39 -6.45 18.00
C MET A 1 21.77 -5.53 19.02
N LEU A 2 22.05 -4.23 18.95
CA LEU A 2 21.44 -3.26 19.85
C LEU A 2 19.92 -3.29 19.63
N ALA A 3 19.19 -3.41 20.74
CA ALA A 3 17.74 -3.20 20.78
C ALA A 3 17.39 -1.95 19.96
N GLN A 4 16.53 -2.11 18.96
CA GLN A 4 15.93 -0.98 18.26
C GLN A 4 15.25 -0.12 19.31
N LEU A 5 15.86 1.04 19.61
CA LEU A 5 15.23 2.09 20.39
C LEU A 5 13.85 2.35 19.78
N ALA A 6 12.82 2.26 20.60
CA ALA A 6 11.45 2.52 20.20
C ALA A 6 11.40 3.89 19.50
N SER A 7 11.07 3.89 18.21
CA SER A 7 10.75 5.13 17.51
C SER A 7 9.47 5.70 18.13
N ALA A 8 9.39 7.01 18.36
CA ALA A 8 8.08 7.64 18.45
C ALA A 8 7.37 7.34 17.15
N TYR A 9 6.20 6.75 17.26
CA TYR A 9 5.34 6.51 16.14
C TYR A 9 3.99 7.07 16.47
N THR A 10 3.46 7.85 15.54
CA THR A 10 2.03 7.88 15.32
C THR A 10 1.75 6.74 14.35
N GLN A 11 0.89 5.81 14.74
CA GLN A 11 0.42 4.76 13.84
C GLN A 11 -1.09 4.67 13.90
N VAL A 12 -1.67 4.22 12.80
CA VAL A 12 -3.07 3.81 12.71
C VAL A 12 -3.11 2.37 12.22
N ASN A 13 -3.78 1.51 12.97
CA ASN A 13 -3.98 0.11 12.63
C ASN A 13 -5.32 -0.13 11.94
N VAL A 14 -5.29 -1.09 11.03
CA VAL A 14 -6.46 -1.67 10.36
C VAL A 14 -6.28 -3.18 10.38
N ASP A 15 -7.24 -3.91 10.94
CA ASP A 15 -7.09 -5.36 11.15
C ASP A 15 -7.03 -6.13 9.83
N SER A 16 -7.87 -5.76 8.85
CA SER A 16 -7.96 -6.42 7.56
C SER A 16 -8.41 -5.44 6.46
N PRO A 17 -8.14 -5.73 5.17
CA PRO A 17 -8.72 -4.93 4.10
C PRO A 17 -10.25 -5.06 4.12
N PHE A 18 -10.98 -3.97 3.88
CA PHE A 18 -12.44 -4.04 3.71
C PHE A 18 -12.84 -4.45 2.29
N MET A 19 -11.93 -4.29 1.32
CA MET A 19 -12.15 -4.55 -0.09
C MET A 19 -10.87 -5.06 -0.77
N GLN A 20 -11.03 -6.04 -1.65
CA GLN A 20 -10.02 -6.42 -2.64
C GLN A 20 -10.60 -6.20 -4.02
N LYS A 21 -9.98 -5.35 -4.85
CA LYS A 21 -10.59 -4.94 -6.11
C LYS A 21 -9.58 -4.46 -7.13
N ASN A 22 -9.89 -4.68 -8.41
CA ASN A 22 -9.06 -4.27 -9.55
C ASN A 22 -9.33 -2.82 -10.00
N ILE A 23 -9.29 -1.90 -9.05
CA ILE A 23 -9.39 -0.46 -9.30
C ILE A 23 -8.11 0.23 -8.88
N ASP A 24 -7.84 1.38 -9.49
CA ASP A 24 -6.77 2.29 -9.09
C ASP A 24 -7.20 3.71 -9.48
N PRO A 25 -7.77 4.48 -8.55
CA PRO A 25 -8.27 5.81 -8.86
C PRO A 25 -7.17 6.84 -9.14
N ILE A 26 -5.90 6.56 -8.82
CA ILE A 26 -4.80 7.49 -9.11
C ILE A 26 -4.19 7.20 -10.47
N VAL A 27 -3.84 5.95 -10.76
CA VAL A 27 -3.11 5.58 -11.99
C VAL A 27 -4.07 5.29 -13.15
N PHE A 28 -5.22 4.69 -12.88
CA PHE A 28 -6.18 4.24 -13.90
C PHE A 28 -7.62 4.66 -13.58
N PRO A 29 -7.89 5.98 -13.40
CA PRO A 29 -9.23 6.46 -13.11
C PRO A 29 -10.21 6.00 -14.19
N GLY A 30 -11.35 5.48 -13.75
CA GLY A 30 -12.43 4.96 -14.61
C GLY A 30 -12.14 3.67 -15.38
N GLN A 31 -11.02 2.97 -15.14
CA GLN A 31 -10.58 1.83 -15.97
C GLN A 31 -10.43 0.50 -15.22
N TYR A 32 -11.54 -0.26 -15.10
CA TYR A 32 -11.57 -1.59 -14.45
C TYR A 32 -10.68 -2.66 -15.12
N SER A 33 -10.24 -2.48 -16.36
CA SER A 33 -9.44 -3.47 -17.09
C SER A 33 -7.95 -3.15 -17.16
N LYS A 34 -7.48 -2.15 -16.41
CA LYS A 34 -6.06 -1.73 -16.42
C LYS A 34 -5.33 -1.99 -15.11
N SER A 35 -6.04 -1.91 -14.00
CA SER A 35 -5.47 -2.13 -12.68
C SER A 35 -5.45 -3.62 -12.32
N HIS A 36 -4.37 -4.06 -11.66
CA HIS A 36 -4.33 -5.35 -10.98
C HIS A 36 -5.11 -5.31 -9.67
N LEU A 37 -5.24 -6.45 -9.00
CA LEU A 37 -5.97 -6.55 -7.75
C LEU A 37 -5.22 -5.84 -6.60
N HIS A 38 -5.88 -4.89 -5.94
CA HIS A 38 -5.39 -4.20 -4.75
C HIS A 38 -6.18 -4.60 -3.50
N SER A 39 -5.53 -4.59 -2.34
CA SER A 39 -6.18 -4.66 -1.03
C SER A 39 -6.34 -3.24 -0.48
N PHE A 40 -7.56 -2.84 -0.16
CA PHE A 40 -7.94 -1.49 0.32
C PHE A 40 -8.20 -1.47 1.83
N TYR A 41 -7.74 -0.41 2.48
CA TYR A 41 -7.87 -0.12 3.91
C TYR A 41 -8.30 1.34 4.11
N GLY A 42 -8.96 1.63 5.23
CA GLY A 42 -9.43 2.98 5.56
C GLY A 42 -10.85 3.24 5.08
N SER A 43 -11.08 4.40 4.44
CA SER A 43 -12.42 4.82 4.01
C SER A 43 -12.98 4.00 2.85
N ASP A 44 -14.23 3.59 3.03
CA ASP A 44 -15.00 2.77 2.10
C ASP A 44 -15.65 3.56 0.96
N ALA A 45 -15.64 4.90 1.03
CA ALA A 45 -16.11 5.78 -0.03
C ALA A 45 -15.18 5.80 -1.26
N VAL A 46 -14.09 5.04 -1.23
CA VAL A 46 -13.23 4.85 -2.40
C VAL A 46 -13.98 4.11 -3.52
N THR A 47 -13.89 4.67 -4.71
CA THR A 47 -14.40 4.13 -5.96
C THR A 47 -13.30 4.26 -7.00
N ILE A 48 -13.54 3.76 -8.22
CA ILE A 48 -12.58 3.89 -9.32
C ILE A 48 -12.29 5.35 -9.75
N ASN A 49 -13.07 6.33 -9.28
CA ASN A 49 -12.96 7.73 -9.65
C ASN A 49 -12.72 8.67 -8.45
N THR A 50 -12.52 8.14 -7.25
CA THR A 50 -12.34 8.99 -6.04
C THR A 50 -11.05 9.79 -6.15
N THR A 51 -11.12 11.11 -5.90
CA THR A 51 -9.95 11.99 -6.06
C THR A 51 -9.71 12.95 -4.92
N THR A 52 -10.70 13.15 -4.03
CA THR A 52 -10.66 14.20 -3.01
C THR A 52 -10.82 13.65 -1.60
N SER A 53 -10.28 14.40 -0.62
CA SER A 53 -10.48 14.09 0.79
C SER A 53 -11.94 14.20 1.21
N ALA A 54 -12.67 15.17 0.63
CA ALA A 54 -14.08 15.40 0.94
C ALA A 54 -15.00 14.26 0.49
N GLU A 55 -14.64 13.52 -0.56
CA GLU A 55 -15.34 12.28 -0.94
C GLU A 55 -15.11 11.20 0.12
N LEU A 56 -13.85 10.97 0.51
CA LEU A 56 -13.49 9.94 1.48
C LEU A 56 -14.07 10.21 2.87
N GLN A 57 -14.13 11.48 3.28
CA GLN A 57 -14.66 11.90 4.58
C GLN A 57 -16.17 11.69 4.74
N LYS A 58 -16.89 11.31 3.67
CA LYS A 58 -18.31 10.93 3.73
C LYS A 58 -18.52 9.44 3.99
N GLY A 59 -17.44 8.64 3.89
CA GLY A 59 -17.49 7.19 4.05
C GLY A 59 -17.33 6.71 5.49
N CYS A 60 -17.30 5.40 5.62
CA CYS A 60 -16.93 4.68 6.81
C CYS A 60 -15.46 4.27 6.74
N THR A 61 -14.68 4.56 7.79
CA THR A 61 -13.32 4.01 7.91
C THR A 61 -13.33 2.72 8.72
N ASN A 62 -12.53 1.73 8.30
CA ASN A 62 -12.24 0.55 9.12
C ASN A 62 -10.95 0.70 9.94
N ALA A 63 -10.37 1.90 9.98
CA ALA A 63 -9.23 2.22 10.82
C ALA A 63 -9.61 2.38 12.30
N GLU A 64 -8.68 2.07 13.20
CA GLU A 64 -8.88 2.23 14.65
C GLU A 64 -9.08 3.71 15.08
N ASN A 65 -8.53 4.64 14.28
CA ASN A 65 -8.69 6.06 14.49
C ASN A 65 -9.85 6.59 13.64
N PRO A 66 -10.97 7.02 14.23
CA PRO A 66 -12.13 7.49 13.46
C PRO A 66 -11.85 8.78 12.70
N ASN A 67 -10.79 9.52 13.03
CA ASN A 67 -10.38 10.73 12.32
C ASN A 67 -9.60 10.45 11.04
N ASP A 68 -9.20 9.19 10.82
CA ASP A 68 -8.50 8.74 9.62
C ASP A 68 -9.49 8.13 8.63
N LEU A 69 -10.07 8.99 7.80
CA LEU A 69 -10.88 8.58 6.66
C LEU A 69 -10.05 8.54 5.37
N SER A 70 -8.72 8.46 5.47
CA SER A 70 -7.90 8.23 4.29
C SER A 70 -8.16 6.85 3.71
N VAL A 71 -7.81 6.66 2.44
CA VAL A 71 -7.79 5.32 1.85
C VAL A 71 -6.35 4.96 1.47
N TYR A 72 -5.99 3.73 1.81
CA TYR A 72 -4.69 3.13 1.58
C TYR A 72 -4.88 1.87 0.75
N TRP A 73 -4.04 1.65 -0.25
CA TRP A 73 -4.04 0.36 -0.94
C TRP A 73 -2.65 -0.04 -1.41
N ALA A 74 -2.48 -1.34 -1.56
CA ALA A 74 -1.27 -1.97 -2.09
C ALA A 74 -1.66 -3.21 -2.90
N PRO A 75 -0.79 -3.69 -3.81
CA PRO A 75 -1.07 -4.92 -4.56
C PRO A 75 -1.40 -6.08 -3.63
N THR A 76 -2.46 -6.81 -3.96
CA THR A 76 -2.87 -7.95 -3.15
C THR A 76 -1.75 -8.99 -3.16
N VAL A 77 -1.30 -9.42 -1.97
CA VAL A 77 -0.39 -10.56 -1.84
C VAL A 77 -1.21 -11.82 -2.06
N LEU A 78 -0.71 -12.70 -2.91
CA LEU A 78 -1.35 -13.93 -3.33
C LEU A 78 -0.45 -15.10 -2.97
N TYR A 79 -1.03 -16.23 -2.56
CA TYR A 79 -0.31 -17.50 -2.37
C TYR A 79 -0.89 -18.60 -3.26
N THR A 80 -0.11 -19.65 -3.48
CA THR A 80 -0.50 -20.86 -4.21
C THR A 80 -0.17 -22.12 -3.43
N THR A 81 -1.01 -23.16 -3.55
CA THR A 81 -0.77 -24.50 -2.99
C THR A 81 -0.68 -25.58 -4.07
N ASP A 82 -0.75 -25.20 -5.34
CA ASP A 82 -0.85 -26.10 -6.50
C ASP A 82 0.21 -25.78 -7.57
N SER A 83 1.38 -25.33 -7.10
CA SER A 83 2.52 -24.94 -7.93
C SER A 83 2.18 -23.84 -8.94
N GLY A 84 1.35 -22.87 -8.53
CA GLY A 84 1.05 -21.67 -9.30
C GLY A 84 -0.07 -21.80 -10.32
N LYS A 85 -0.87 -22.88 -10.28
CA LYS A 85 -2.05 -23.01 -11.16
C LYS A 85 -3.18 -22.09 -10.71
N THR A 86 -3.37 -21.96 -9.39
CA THR A 86 -4.33 -21.04 -8.78
C THR A 86 -3.66 -20.18 -7.70
N TYR A 87 -4.25 -19.02 -7.47
CA TYR A 87 -3.79 -18.04 -6.49
C TYR A 87 -4.96 -17.54 -5.67
N LYS A 88 -4.74 -17.38 -4.36
CA LYS A 88 -5.69 -16.81 -3.43
C LYS A 88 -5.04 -15.69 -2.64
N PRO A 89 -5.79 -14.65 -2.22
CA PRO A 89 -5.26 -13.61 -1.35
C PRO A 89 -4.72 -14.20 -0.04
N VAL A 90 -3.55 -13.72 0.38
CA VAL A 90 -2.99 -14.07 1.68
C VAL A 90 -3.78 -13.34 2.77
N PRO A 91 -4.17 -14.03 3.86
CA PRO A 91 -4.78 -13.37 5.01
C PRO A 91 -3.87 -12.27 5.57
N VAL A 92 -4.43 -11.06 5.71
CA VAL A 92 -3.75 -9.94 6.36
C VAL A 92 -3.96 -10.09 7.87
N ALA A 93 -2.87 -10.06 8.63
CA ALA A 93 -2.91 -10.05 10.09
C ALA A 93 -3.10 -8.64 10.63
N ARG A 94 -2.45 -7.64 10.00
CA ARG A 94 -2.59 -6.22 10.34
C ARG A 94 -1.99 -5.36 9.23
N PHE A 95 -2.69 -4.29 8.87
CA PHE A 95 -2.12 -3.14 8.18
C PHE A 95 -1.87 -2.01 9.20
N SER A 96 -0.76 -1.30 9.03
CA SER A 96 -0.44 -0.13 9.86
C SER A 96 0.12 0.99 9.00
N ALA A 97 -0.51 2.16 9.09
CA ALA A 97 0.01 3.42 8.56
C ALA A 97 0.79 4.14 9.66
N TYR A 98 2.10 4.31 9.47
CA TYR A 98 2.97 5.08 10.36
C TYR A 98 3.19 6.49 9.81
N TYR A 99 3.20 7.52 10.66
CA TYR A 99 3.30 8.93 10.24
C TYR A 99 4.45 9.72 10.87
N ASN A 100 4.97 9.25 12.00
CA ASN A 100 6.19 9.77 12.61
C ASN A 100 7.25 8.68 12.56
N LEU A 101 8.33 8.93 11.80
CA LEU A 101 9.44 8.00 11.60
C LEU A 101 10.75 8.56 12.19
N GLY A 102 10.69 9.63 12.98
CA GLY A 102 11.81 10.15 13.78
C GLY A 102 12.86 10.96 13.03
N GLU A 103 12.63 11.37 11.78
CA GLU A 103 13.62 12.12 10.98
C GLU A 103 13.66 13.62 11.33
N THR A 104 12.75 14.42 10.78
CA THR A 104 12.59 15.85 11.08
C THR A 104 11.13 16.16 11.41
N GLU A 105 10.91 17.19 12.21
CA GLU A 105 9.58 17.73 12.46
C GLU A 105 8.91 18.11 11.12
N ALA A 106 7.62 17.86 11.02
CA ALA A 106 6.81 18.33 9.90
C ALA A 106 6.57 19.83 10.01
N GLU A 107 6.69 20.54 8.89
CA GLU A 107 6.38 21.97 8.80
C GLU A 107 4.89 22.21 8.50
N VAL A 108 4.24 21.25 7.85
CA VAL A 108 2.83 21.30 7.44
C VAL A 108 2.14 19.97 7.68
N ALA A 109 0.82 20.02 7.85
CA ALA A 109 -0.03 18.83 7.84
C ALA A 109 0.02 18.16 6.46
N ILE A 110 -0.40 16.90 6.40
CA ILE A 110 -0.67 16.25 5.11
C ILE A 110 -1.83 17.03 4.45
N PRO A 111 -1.62 17.69 3.29
CA PRO A 111 -2.64 18.53 2.69
C PRO A 111 -3.89 17.75 2.31
N GLN A 112 -5.05 18.38 2.42
CA GLN A 112 -6.28 17.85 1.85
C GLN A 112 -6.12 17.67 0.33
N ASN A 113 -6.78 16.66 -0.23
CA ASN A 113 -6.71 16.22 -1.62
C ASN A 113 -5.33 15.68 -2.07
N LEU A 114 -4.37 15.56 -1.17
CA LEU A 114 -3.08 14.95 -1.51
C LEU A 114 -3.28 13.48 -1.89
N LYS A 115 -2.64 13.10 -3.00
CA LYS A 115 -2.56 11.73 -3.50
C LYS A 115 -1.08 11.37 -3.62
N MET A 116 -0.70 10.20 -3.13
CA MET A 116 0.70 9.75 -3.16
C MET A 116 0.83 8.34 -3.71
N LEU A 117 1.94 8.11 -4.41
CA LEU A 117 2.42 6.79 -4.82
C LEU A 117 3.81 6.57 -4.23
N ALA A 118 4.06 5.35 -3.77
CA ALA A 118 5.37 4.88 -3.35
C ALA A 118 5.71 3.58 -4.08
N GLY A 119 6.99 3.34 -4.37
CA GLY A 119 7.45 2.14 -5.07
C GLY A 119 7.25 2.19 -6.59
N SER A 120 7.22 1.04 -7.24
CA SER A 120 7.12 0.96 -8.71
C SER A 120 6.35 -0.28 -9.15
N ALA A 121 5.17 -0.08 -9.75
CA ALA A 121 4.31 -1.17 -10.21
C ALA A 121 4.90 -1.98 -11.40
N THR A 122 5.87 -1.41 -12.13
CA THR A 122 6.46 -2.04 -13.32
C THR A 122 7.83 -2.67 -13.06
N ALA A 123 8.37 -2.50 -11.85
CA ALA A 123 9.68 -3.03 -11.51
C ALA A 123 9.65 -4.56 -11.39
N THR A 124 10.61 -5.20 -12.07
CA THR A 124 10.80 -6.67 -12.06
C THR A 124 12.08 -7.08 -11.35
N THR A 125 12.89 -6.12 -10.91
CA THR A 125 14.16 -6.34 -10.18
C THR A 125 14.29 -5.30 -9.07
N GLN A 126 15.12 -5.60 -8.06
CA GLN A 126 15.41 -4.65 -6.98
C GLN A 126 16.01 -3.33 -7.49
N ALA A 127 16.85 -3.38 -8.54
CA ALA A 127 17.49 -2.18 -9.08
C ALA A 127 16.52 -1.24 -9.81
N ALA A 128 15.39 -1.77 -10.29
CA ALA A 128 14.34 -0.97 -10.94
C ALA A 128 13.39 -0.28 -9.94
N MET A 129 13.54 -0.57 -8.64
CA MET A 129 12.72 0.04 -7.60
C MET A 129 13.17 1.46 -7.26
N ILE A 130 12.22 2.29 -6.86
CA ILE A 130 12.52 3.60 -6.26
C ILE A 130 13.18 3.35 -4.90
N ALA A 131 14.48 3.65 -4.81
CA ALA A 131 15.29 3.36 -3.62
C ALA A 131 14.73 4.01 -2.34
N ASP A 132 14.30 5.27 -2.44
CA ASP A 132 13.76 6.02 -1.30
C ASP A 132 12.42 5.49 -0.77
N ALA A 133 11.69 4.72 -1.60
CA ALA A 133 10.49 4.03 -1.14
C ALA A 133 10.80 2.86 -0.19
N GLN A 134 12.07 2.43 -0.12
CA GLN A 134 12.57 1.41 0.83
C GLN A 134 11.66 0.18 0.93
N ALA A 135 11.13 -0.28 -0.22
CA ALA A 135 10.25 -1.42 -0.29
C ALA A 135 11.01 -2.69 0.15
N THR A 136 10.59 -3.28 1.26
CA THR A 136 11.27 -4.44 1.85
C THR A 136 10.29 -5.51 2.26
N TRP A 137 10.75 -6.76 2.14
CA TRP A 137 10.02 -7.96 2.55
C TRP A 137 10.91 -8.79 3.47
N PHE A 138 10.37 -9.21 4.61
CA PHE A 138 11.10 -9.99 5.61
C PHE A 138 10.13 -10.77 6.49
N CYS A 139 10.65 -11.74 7.24
CA CYS A 139 9.89 -12.43 8.27
C CYS A 139 9.95 -11.66 9.60
N GLU A 140 8.80 -11.34 10.17
CA GLU A 140 8.72 -10.66 11.46
C GLU A 140 9.40 -11.51 12.56
N GLY A 141 10.17 -10.84 13.43
CA GLY A 141 10.86 -11.48 14.55
C GLY A 141 12.00 -12.43 14.16
N SER A 142 12.41 -12.44 12.89
CA SER A 142 13.55 -13.20 12.40
C SER A 142 14.73 -12.28 12.11
N ASP A 143 15.95 -12.81 12.24
CA ASP A 143 17.13 -12.18 11.61
C ASP A 143 16.93 -12.15 10.09
N SER A 144 17.75 -11.34 9.39
CA SER A 144 17.68 -11.19 7.93
C SER A 144 17.61 -12.54 7.21
N SER A 145 16.47 -12.86 6.61
CA SER A 145 16.29 -14.04 5.78
C SER A 145 16.82 -13.77 4.38
N ALA A 146 17.53 -14.72 3.77
CA ALA A 146 17.87 -14.64 2.36
C ALA A 146 16.59 -14.52 1.52
N LEU A 147 16.58 -13.62 0.54
CA LEU A 147 15.47 -13.46 -0.40
C LEU A 147 15.65 -14.41 -1.59
N ASP A 148 14.54 -14.90 -2.14
CA ASP A 148 14.52 -15.62 -3.40
C ASP A 148 14.67 -14.65 -4.60
N ALA A 149 14.69 -15.20 -5.82
CA ALA A 149 14.84 -14.41 -7.05
C ALA A 149 13.69 -13.40 -7.27
N ASN A 150 12.52 -13.64 -6.67
CA ASN A 150 11.35 -12.77 -6.75
C ASN A 150 11.32 -11.71 -5.64
N GLY A 151 12.27 -11.73 -4.70
CA GLY A 151 12.42 -10.75 -3.63
C GLY A 151 11.63 -11.07 -2.36
N PHE A 152 11.14 -12.29 -2.19
CA PHE A 152 10.49 -12.73 -0.94
C PHE A 152 11.43 -13.57 -0.07
N PRO A 153 11.21 -13.65 1.26
CA PRO A 153 11.94 -14.59 2.11
C PRO A 153 11.92 -16.02 1.57
N SER A 154 13.10 -16.61 1.43
CA SER A 154 13.30 -17.95 0.86
C SER A 154 12.92 -19.09 1.82
N SER A 155 12.46 -18.78 3.03
CA SER A 155 12.01 -19.76 4.00
C SER A 155 10.79 -19.25 4.75
N THR A 156 10.04 -20.20 5.30
CA THR A 156 8.80 -19.94 6.03
C THR A 156 9.01 -18.96 7.17
N CYS A 157 8.17 -17.92 7.23
CA CYS A 157 8.13 -17.03 8.38
C CYS A 157 7.50 -17.73 9.59
N SER A 158 8.16 -17.69 10.75
CA SER A 158 7.66 -18.27 12.00
C SER A 158 6.40 -17.57 12.53
N THR A 159 6.26 -16.27 12.22
CA THR A 159 5.12 -15.43 12.60
C THR A 159 4.40 -14.91 11.35
N HIS A 160 4.80 -13.74 10.85
CA HIS A 160 4.18 -13.07 9.71
C HIS A 160 5.23 -12.76 8.65
N LEU A 161 4.81 -12.84 7.38
CA LEU A 161 5.53 -12.16 6.30
C LEU A 161 5.19 -10.68 6.42
N GLN A 162 6.21 -9.82 6.42
CA GLN A 162 6.04 -8.38 6.62
C GLN A 162 6.57 -7.59 5.42
N GLN A 163 5.78 -6.60 5.00
CA GLN A 163 6.17 -5.58 4.04
C GLN A 163 6.37 -4.25 4.76
N LEU A 164 7.42 -3.51 4.39
CA LEU A 164 7.53 -2.08 4.64
C LEU A 164 7.62 -1.32 3.33
N LEU A 165 6.99 -0.15 3.28
CA LEU A 165 7.05 0.78 2.14
C LEU A 165 6.91 2.21 2.64
N TYR A 166 7.85 3.07 2.27
CA TYR A 166 7.93 4.47 2.69
C TYR A 166 7.41 5.37 1.58
N PHE A 167 6.62 6.37 1.95
CA PHE A 167 6.10 7.37 1.03
C PHE A 167 6.98 8.63 1.04
N PRO A 168 6.84 9.49 0.01
CA PRO A 168 7.40 10.84 0.03
C PRO A 168 7.03 11.60 1.30
N GLN A 169 7.95 12.44 1.80
CA GLN A 169 7.75 13.25 3.01
C GLN A 169 7.91 14.76 2.77
N CYS A 170 8.03 15.18 1.51
CA CYS A 170 8.02 16.57 1.10
C CYS A 170 6.83 16.83 0.20
N VAL A 171 6.24 18.02 0.32
CA VAL A 171 5.10 18.44 -0.49
C VAL A 171 5.23 19.91 -0.87
N ASN A 172 4.88 20.24 -2.11
CA ASN A 172 4.54 21.60 -2.49
C ASN A 172 3.06 21.83 -2.13
N VAL A 173 2.78 22.75 -1.21
CA VAL A 173 1.42 22.96 -0.67
C VAL A 173 0.45 23.59 -1.69
N ASP A 174 0.96 24.19 -2.77
CA ASP A 174 0.15 24.80 -3.81
C ASP A 174 -0.19 23.80 -4.94
N THR A 175 0.78 22.96 -5.33
CA THR A 175 0.62 22.01 -6.44
C THR A 175 0.31 20.58 -6.01
N LEU A 176 0.51 20.25 -4.73
CA LEU A 176 0.44 18.91 -4.14
C LEU A 176 1.46 17.91 -4.71
N GLU A 177 2.45 18.38 -5.46
CA GLU A 177 3.58 17.54 -5.89
C GLU A 177 4.39 17.10 -4.67
N THR A 178 4.80 15.83 -4.67
CA THR A 178 5.55 15.22 -3.57
C THR A 178 6.94 14.81 -3.97
N ALA A 179 7.87 14.81 -3.02
CA ALA A 179 9.21 14.29 -3.21
C ALA A 179 9.73 13.61 -1.94
N TYR A 180 10.73 12.75 -2.11
CA TYR A 180 11.53 12.27 -0.99
C TYR A 180 12.56 13.34 -0.60
N LYS A 181 12.92 13.38 0.69
CA LYS A 181 14.05 14.21 1.13
C LYS A 181 15.36 13.73 0.52
N VAL A 182 16.22 14.68 0.20
CA VAL A 182 17.62 14.43 -0.17
C VAL A 182 18.49 15.01 0.94
N ASN A 183 19.38 14.20 1.52
CA ASN A 183 20.22 14.61 2.65
C ASN A 183 19.43 15.25 3.81
N LYS A 184 18.27 14.66 4.16
CA LYS A 184 17.37 15.11 5.23
C LYS A 184 16.69 16.46 4.99
N ALA A 185 16.74 17.01 3.78
CA ALA A 185 16.09 18.26 3.41
C ALA A 185 15.09 18.06 2.28
N CYS A 186 14.01 18.85 2.30
CA CYS A 186 13.07 18.89 1.19
C CYS A 186 13.65 19.67 0.01
N PRO A 187 13.30 19.30 -1.23
CA PRO A 187 13.65 20.10 -2.40
C PRO A 187 13.15 21.55 -2.29
N ALA A 188 13.79 22.47 -3.03
CA ALA A 188 13.41 23.88 -3.03
C ALA A 188 11.93 24.07 -3.40
N GLY A 189 11.22 24.91 -2.64
CA GLY A 189 9.79 25.15 -2.82
C GLY A 189 8.86 24.11 -2.20
N MET A 190 9.41 23.08 -1.54
CA MET A 190 8.63 22.07 -0.81
C MET A 190 8.83 22.18 0.69
N LYS A 191 7.84 21.67 1.45
CA LYS A 191 7.82 21.62 2.91
C LYS A 191 7.77 20.19 3.40
N SER A 192 8.36 19.93 4.57
CA SER A 192 8.26 18.63 5.24
C SER A 192 6.83 18.39 5.76
N MET A 193 6.28 17.21 5.53
CA MET A 193 5.03 16.73 6.13
C MET A 193 5.27 15.41 6.88
N PRO A 194 4.32 14.93 7.72
CA PRO A 194 4.45 13.61 8.35
C PRO A 194 4.67 12.53 7.28
N GLN A 195 5.71 11.70 7.47
CA GLN A 195 6.06 10.68 6.49
C GLN A 195 5.20 9.43 6.70
N LEU A 196 4.35 9.13 5.72
CA LEU A 196 3.62 7.88 5.69
C LEU A 196 4.56 6.69 5.41
N ARG A 197 4.39 5.60 6.16
CA ARG A 197 4.97 4.30 5.86
C ARG A 197 3.94 3.21 6.09
N PHE A 198 3.76 2.35 5.09
CA PHE A 198 3.01 1.11 5.26
C PHE A 198 3.86 0.08 5.99
N SER A 199 3.26 -0.56 6.99
CA SER A 199 3.72 -1.83 7.52
C SER A 199 2.58 -2.83 7.47
N ILE A 200 2.72 -3.84 6.61
CA ILE A 200 1.67 -4.83 6.40
C ILE A 200 2.18 -6.19 6.83
N ARG A 201 1.42 -6.88 7.67
CA ARG A 201 1.71 -8.24 8.15
C ARG A 201 0.72 -9.20 7.53
N TYR A 202 1.24 -10.28 6.97
CA TYR A 202 0.49 -11.33 6.32
C TYR A 202 0.67 -12.65 7.08
N ASP A 203 -0.43 -13.35 7.38
CA ASP A 203 -0.42 -14.64 8.05
C ASP A 203 -0.54 -15.78 7.05
N LEU A 204 0.60 -16.41 6.77
CA LEU A 204 0.70 -17.55 5.86
C LEU A 204 0.58 -18.90 6.57
N ARG A 205 0.55 -18.96 7.91
CA ARG A 205 0.70 -20.23 8.65
C ARG A 205 -0.47 -21.18 8.41
N LYS A 206 -1.69 -20.64 8.31
CA LYS A 206 -2.89 -21.42 7.94
C LYS A 206 -2.98 -21.69 6.44
N ALA A 207 -2.52 -20.75 5.62
CA ALA A 207 -2.57 -20.82 4.17
C ALA A 207 -1.56 -21.83 3.58
N LEU A 208 -0.40 -21.95 4.22
CA LEU A 208 0.75 -22.79 3.86
C LEU A 208 1.23 -23.57 5.10
N PRO A 209 0.45 -24.55 5.60
CA PRO A 209 0.76 -25.25 6.86
C PRO A 209 2.04 -26.07 6.81
N ASN A 210 2.48 -26.48 5.60
CA ASN A 210 3.74 -27.20 5.40
C ASN A 210 4.94 -26.26 5.21
N GLY A 211 4.70 -24.94 5.21
CA GLY A 211 5.70 -23.94 4.90
C GLY A 211 6.26 -24.03 3.47
N TRP A 212 7.40 -23.38 3.28
CA TRP A 212 8.25 -23.43 2.10
C TRP A 212 9.73 -23.31 2.48
N SER A 213 10.57 -23.73 1.54
CA SER A 213 12.01 -23.53 1.49
C SER A 213 12.43 -23.35 0.03
N GLY A 214 13.29 -22.38 -0.26
CA GLY A 214 13.61 -21.96 -1.63
C GLY A 214 12.64 -20.89 -2.13
N THR A 215 12.12 -21.06 -3.35
CA THR A 215 11.18 -20.10 -3.94
C THR A 215 9.91 -19.99 -3.11
N ALA A 216 9.54 -18.77 -2.71
CA ALA A 216 8.35 -18.54 -1.93
C ALA A 216 7.10 -18.80 -2.80
N PRO A 217 6.09 -19.53 -2.33
CA PRO A 217 4.85 -19.79 -3.06
C PRO A 217 3.88 -18.59 -2.97
N VAL A 218 4.43 -17.38 -3.04
CA VAL A 218 3.72 -16.10 -2.92
C VAL A 218 4.13 -15.16 -4.05
N LYS A 219 3.24 -14.23 -4.39
CA LYS A 219 3.50 -13.14 -5.32
C LYS A 219 2.61 -11.94 -5.03
N LEU A 220 2.92 -10.80 -5.61
CA LEU A 220 1.99 -9.68 -5.68
C LEU A 220 1.07 -9.82 -6.89
N ALA A 221 -0.11 -9.21 -6.85
CA ALA A 221 -0.99 -9.12 -7.99
C ALA A 221 -0.32 -8.49 -9.24
N CYS A 222 0.66 -7.60 -9.03
CA CYS A 222 1.50 -7.01 -10.07
C CYS A 222 2.69 -7.88 -10.52
N GLY A 223 3.01 -8.98 -9.82
CA GLY A 223 4.16 -9.85 -10.13
C GLY A 223 5.10 -10.11 -8.95
N PRO A 224 6.44 -9.97 -9.11
CA PRO A 224 7.40 -10.25 -8.03
C PRO A 224 7.30 -9.24 -6.89
N ALA A 225 8.00 -9.46 -5.77
CA ALA A 225 8.08 -8.48 -4.68
C ALA A 225 8.59 -7.11 -5.16
N TRP A 226 9.39 -7.11 -6.22
CA TRP A 226 9.94 -5.91 -6.85
C TRP A 226 8.91 -5.01 -7.51
N CYS A 227 7.66 -5.43 -7.72
CA CYS A 227 6.61 -4.51 -8.19
C CYS A 227 5.88 -3.83 -7.01
N SER A 228 6.39 -3.96 -5.79
CA SER A 228 5.80 -3.37 -4.59
C SER A 228 5.54 -1.88 -4.80
N HIS A 229 4.30 -1.50 -4.56
CA HIS A 229 3.89 -0.11 -4.46
C HIS A 229 2.77 0.01 -3.45
N GLY A 230 2.46 1.25 -3.14
CA GLY A 230 1.38 1.61 -2.27
C GLY A 230 0.88 2.98 -2.67
N ASP A 231 -0.38 3.17 -2.41
CA ASP A 231 -1.13 4.31 -2.87
C ASP A 231 -1.96 4.85 -1.71
N PHE A 232 -2.12 6.16 -1.72
CA PHE A 232 -2.76 6.89 -0.66
C PHE A 232 -3.53 8.07 -1.22
N ILE A 233 -4.77 8.24 -0.76
CA ILE A 233 -5.49 9.50 -0.87
C ILE A 233 -5.79 9.95 0.55
N ASN A 234 -5.37 11.16 0.89
CA ASN A 234 -5.60 11.72 2.21
C ASN A 234 -7.09 11.86 2.47
N GLY A 235 -7.54 11.42 3.63
CA GLY A 235 -8.90 11.63 4.13
C GLY A 235 -8.92 11.94 5.62
N TRP A 236 -7.76 12.17 6.25
CA TRP A 236 -7.71 12.70 7.61
C TRP A 236 -8.59 13.93 7.75
N THR A 237 -9.34 14.03 8.84
CA THR A 237 -9.99 15.30 9.18
C THR A 237 -8.94 16.40 9.30
N THR A 238 -9.28 17.62 8.89
CA THR A 238 -8.31 18.74 8.91
C THR A 238 -7.69 18.94 10.28
N GLU A 239 -8.51 18.93 11.34
CA GLU A 239 -8.05 19.06 12.72
C GLU A 239 -7.07 17.95 13.12
N ALA A 240 -7.37 16.69 12.79
CA ALA A 240 -6.48 15.58 13.11
C ALA A 240 -5.16 15.64 12.31
N ALA A 241 -5.22 16.05 11.04
CA ALA A 241 -4.03 16.25 10.21
C ALA A 241 -3.11 17.35 10.77
N GLU A 242 -3.70 18.44 11.29
CA GLU A 242 -2.96 19.51 11.99
C GLU A 242 -2.37 19.01 13.32
N ASN A 243 -3.17 18.29 14.13
CA ASN A 243 -2.71 17.70 15.38
C ASN A 243 -1.55 16.70 15.16
N MET A 244 -1.55 15.99 14.03
CA MET A 244 -0.49 15.07 13.64
C MET A 244 0.88 15.75 13.54
N ILE A 245 0.96 17.03 13.17
CA ILE A 245 2.23 17.77 13.11
C ILE A 245 2.94 17.72 14.45
N ALA A 246 2.22 17.96 15.55
CA ALA A 246 2.78 17.97 16.89
C ALA A 246 3.41 16.62 17.28
N THR A 247 2.86 15.52 16.75
CA THR A 247 3.39 14.18 16.99
C THR A 247 4.77 13.95 16.39
N THR A 248 5.20 14.77 15.42
CA THR A 248 6.51 14.65 14.75
C THR A 248 7.66 15.30 15.53
N LYS A 249 7.36 15.99 16.63
CA LYS A 249 8.35 16.65 17.51
C LYS A 249 9.08 15.67 18.43
N GLU A 250 8.34 14.71 18.98
CA GLU A 250 8.87 13.72 19.92
C GLU A 250 9.29 12.46 19.16
N LYS A 251 10.38 11.81 19.61
CA LYS A 251 11.05 10.72 18.86
C LYS A 251 11.13 9.40 19.60
N GLN A 252 10.65 9.33 20.83
CA GLN A 252 10.80 8.13 21.67
C GLN A 252 9.49 7.53 22.19
N HIS A 253 8.34 8.21 22.03
CA HIS A 253 7.07 7.79 22.63
C HIS A 253 5.92 7.83 21.62
N PHE A 254 4.97 6.91 21.77
CA PHE A 254 3.72 6.96 21.02
C PHE A 254 3.00 8.29 21.27
N SER A 255 2.49 8.88 20.19
CA SER A 255 1.71 10.12 20.24
C SER A 255 0.36 9.89 19.59
N ALA A 256 -0.71 10.11 20.37
CA ALA A 256 -2.07 9.99 19.88
C ALA A 256 -2.42 11.16 18.95
N VAL A 257 -3.20 10.88 17.90
CA VAL A 257 -3.82 11.90 17.06
C VAL A 257 -5.33 11.84 17.26
N ASN A 258 -5.84 12.80 18.04
CA ASN A 258 -7.27 13.00 18.22
C ASN A 258 -7.78 14.07 17.23
N GLY A 259 -9.10 14.17 17.08
CA GLY A 259 -9.72 15.23 16.30
C GLY A 259 -11.24 15.23 16.47
N ALA A 260 -11.93 15.92 15.56
CA ALA A 260 -13.37 16.13 15.58
C ALA A 260 -14.23 14.87 15.73
N LEU A 261 -13.75 13.70 15.28
CA LEU A 261 -14.48 12.43 15.32
C LEU A 261 -14.15 11.57 16.55
N GLY A 262 -13.33 12.08 17.47
CA GLY A 262 -13.07 11.47 18.76
C GLY A 262 -11.59 11.14 19.01
N ALA A 263 -11.36 10.29 20.02
CA ALA A 263 -10.03 9.85 20.39
C ALA A 263 -9.44 8.85 19.38
N TYR A 264 -8.12 8.78 19.29
CA TYR A 264 -7.38 7.95 18.32
C TYR A 264 -7.71 6.45 18.35
N ASN A 265 -8.28 5.96 19.46
CA ASN A 265 -8.62 4.56 19.72
C ASN A 265 -10.12 4.36 19.96
N ALA A 266 -10.96 5.34 19.61
CA ALA A 266 -12.41 5.21 19.75
C ALA A 266 -13.00 4.16 18.80
N GLY A 267 -12.22 3.73 17.80
CA GLY A 267 -12.61 2.68 16.86
C GLY A 267 -13.58 3.17 15.78
N PRO A 268 -13.86 2.32 14.79
CA PRO A 268 -14.82 2.62 13.74
C PRO A 268 -16.25 2.61 14.31
N THR A 269 -17.06 3.58 13.88
CA THR A 269 -18.47 3.72 14.30
C THR A 269 -19.46 3.06 13.32
N CYS A 270 -18.96 2.51 12.23
CA CYS A 270 -19.73 1.82 11.19
C CYS A 270 -18.90 0.71 10.53
N THR A 271 -19.55 -0.08 9.67
CA THR A 271 -18.91 -1.19 8.97
C THR A 271 -18.64 -0.80 7.52
N SER A 272 -17.36 -0.69 7.16
CA SER A 272 -16.91 -0.42 5.80
C SER A 272 -17.32 -1.52 4.82
N ALA A 273 -17.76 -1.13 3.62
CA ALA A 273 -18.06 -2.05 2.52
C ALA A 273 -17.69 -1.45 1.16
N ASP A 274 -17.53 -2.29 0.14
CA ASP A 274 -17.31 -1.80 -1.23
C ASP A 274 -18.45 -0.87 -1.67
N ALA A 275 -18.12 0.40 -1.95
CA ALA A 275 -19.09 1.41 -2.39
C ALA A 275 -19.65 1.18 -3.80
N ASP A 276 -19.03 0.31 -4.61
CA ASP A 276 -19.50 -0.04 -5.95
C ASP A 276 -19.44 -1.55 -6.22
N PRO A 277 -20.17 -2.39 -5.47
CA PRO A 277 -19.98 -3.85 -5.46
C PRO A 277 -20.36 -4.54 -6.77
N ASN A 278 -21.03 -3.83 -7.69
CA ASN A 278 -21.51 -4.37 -8.95
C ASN A 278 -20.52 -4.20 -10.12
N HIS A 279 -19.40 -3.49 -9.93
CA HIS A 279 -18.39 -3.26 -10.96
C HIS A 279 -17.01 -3.71 -10.50
N GLY A 280 -16.13 -4.03 -11.46
CA GLY A 280 -14.83 -4.62 -11.18
C GLY A 280 -14.93 -6.07 -10.71
N THR A 281 -13.86 -6.57 -10.09
CA THR A 281 -13.78 -7.93 -9.54
C THR A 281 -12.82 -7.98 -8.37
N SER A 282 -13.17 -8.81 -7.39
CA SER A 282 -12.30 -9.23 -6.28
C SER A 282 -11.54 -10.53 -6.58
N ASP A 283 -11.90 -11.23 -7.66
CA ASP A 283 -11.23 -12.46 -8.10
C ASP A 283 -9.98 -12.14 -8.92
N TYR A 284 -8.84 -12.69 -8.48
CA TYR A 284 -7.54 -12.46 -9.12
C TYR A 284 -7.49 -12.97 -10.57
N ALA A 285 -8.04 -14.16 -10.86
CA ALA A 285 -8.00 -14.72 -12.21
C ALA A 285 -8.86 -13.90 -13.18
N ALA A 286 -10.02 -13.43 -12.73
CA ALA A 286 -10.89 -12.52 -13.47
C ALA A 286 -10.22 -11.16 -13.69
N SER A 287 -9.50 -10.62 -12.69
CA SER A 287 -8.72 -9.38 -12.82
C SER A 287 -7.64 -9.52 -13.91
N VAL A 288 -6.86 -10.62 -13.89
CA VAL A 288 -5.86 -10.91 -14.93
C VAL A 288 -6.50 -11.07 -16.31
N ALA A 289 -7.63 -11.77 -16.40
CA ALA A 289 -8.36 -11.95 -17.64
C ALA A 289 -8.92 -10.63 -18.19
N ALA A 290 -9.34 -9.71 -17.32
CA ALA A 290 -9.80 -8.39 -17.73
C ALA A 290 -8.66 -7.56 -18.33
N MET A 291 -7.46 -7.64 -17.75
CA MET A 291 -6.26 -6.96 -18.26
C MET A 291 -5.77 -7.53 -19.60
N SER A 292 -5.86 -8.85 -19.79
CA SER A 292 -5.34 -9.53 -20.99
C SER A 292 -6.23 -9.39 -22.24
N LYS A 293 -7.54 -9.09 -22.08
CA LYS A 293 -8.51 -8.94 -23.17
C LYS A 293 -8.24 -7.78 -24.15
N ARG A 294 -7.10 -7.07 -24.03
CA ARG A 294 -6.73 -5.96 -24.92
C ARG A 294 -5.34 -6.03 -25.58
N SER A 295 -4.76 -7.22 -25.75
CA SER A 295 -3.72 -7.41 -26.78
C SER A 295 -4.27 -7.53 -28.21
N VAL A 296 -5.58 -7.36 -28.42
CA VAL A 296 -6.20 -7.40 -29.75
C VAL A 296 -7.02 -6.14 -30.03
N SER A 297 -6.31 -5.10 -30.48
CA SER A 297 -6.81 -4.22 -31.53
C SER A 297 -5.66 -3.94 -32.49
N ALA A 298 -5.28 -4.97 -33.25
CA ALA A 298 -4.57 -4.78 -34.52
C ALA A 298 -5.54 -4.08 -35.47
N TRP A 299 -5.57 -2.75 -35.40
CA TRP A 299 -6.09 -1.94 -36.50
C TRP A 299 -5.06 -2.00 -37.62
N GLY A 300 -5.35 -2.82 -38.63
CA GLY A 300 -4.78 -2.74 -39.97
C GLY A 300 -3.28 -3.05 -40.07
N TRP A 301 -2.94 -4.31 -40.31
CA TRP A 301 -2.49 -4.74 -41.64
C TRP A 301 -2.24 -6.23 -41.71
N GLU A 302 -2.42 -6.72 -42.93
CA GLU A 302 -2.64 -8.10 -43.33
C GLU A 302 -1.57 -9.09 -42.87
N THR A 303 -2.08 -10.28 -42.54
CA THR A 303 -1.38 -11.55 -42.60
C THR A 303 -0.59 -11.72 -43.89
N ARG A 304 0.71 -12.03 -43.80
CA ARG A 304 1.31 -13.08 -44.63
C ARG A 304 2.28 -13.93 -43.82
N SER A 305 1.84 -15.16 -43.57
CA SER A 305 2.69 -16.29 -43.24
C SER A 305 3.91 -16.36 -44.14
N ARG A 306 5.07 -16.69 -43.56
CA ARG A 306 6.01 -17.66 -44.16
C ARG A 306 6.97 -18.17 -43.08
N PHE A 307 6.79 -19.46 -42.77
CA PHE A 307 7.84 -20.35 -42.31
C PHE A 307 9.12 -20.13 -43.11
N VAL A 308 10.27 -20.05 -42.43
CA VAL A 308 11.49 -20.76 -42.85
C VAL A 308 12.26 -21.15 -41.59
N LYS A 309 12.53 -22.46 -41.47
CA LYS A 309 13.51 -23.07 -40.58
C LYS A 309 14.92 -22.57 -40.91
N LEU A 310 15.70 -22.22 -39.89
CA LEU A 310 16.94 -22.90 -39.48
C LEU A 310 17.42 -22.28 -38.17
#